data_AF-A0A847DF24-F1
#
_entry.id   AF-A0A847DF24-F1
#
_cell.length_a   1.000
_cell.length_b   1.000
_cell.length_c   1.000
_cell.angle_alpha   90.00
_cell.angle_beta   90.00
_cell.angle_gamma   90.00
#
_symmetry.space_group_name_H-M   'P 1'
#
loop_
_entity.id
_entity.type
_entity.pdbx_description
1 polymer ?
#
loop_
_entity_poly.entity_id
_entity_poly.type
_entity_poly.pdbx_seq_one_letter_code
_entity_poly.pdbx_strand_id
1 'polypeptide(L)'
;MDFKTEWKQEYESLKTFISSNKEILISPYETSIPRPLRDEFYSRFDQVRKAFVRSWESHLFVDICALGRSYTEAEERLFKILALKKHIELQVDLASILHNPEEGMMRLIYDPLFELIQCKITENDFEVKAAKNLNQNALEMFRLGYELWAAISIILLLDPDKIFRVSLDENDKPFVSELDQIVIGAQHHHAAKRIPELILHSKTLNTHIAFKMPLRGEVDYYNLPTELPTQRMLRDRTGDTSMALADRMIFMSVIQDLNNIPVFAELHERKITSPDLTIEFLTAHDLSDEGALSRVQNRMQIMKPSFGGRIVVVNPRAESEVYETDKNIMAYSVGLDERKLQPIIDKLFSNL
;
A
#
# COMPACT_ATOMS: atom_id res chain seq x y z
N MET A 1 -27.61 11.11 -32.64
CA MET A 1 -27.76 9.74 -32.13
C MET A 1 -27.30 9.76 -30.69
N ASP A 2 -28.24 9.59 -29.78
CA ASP A 2 -28.07 9.85 -28.35
C ASP A 2 -27.47 8.58 -27.72
N PHE A 3 -26.15 8.55 -27.55
CA PHE A 3 -25.50 7.44 -26.87
C PHE A 3 -25.82 7.54 -25.38
N LYS A 4 -26.91 6.90 -24.94
CA LYS A 4 -27.06 6.56 -23.52
C LYS A 4 -25.86 5.71 -23.14
N THR A 5 -25.00 6.25 -22.29
CA THR A 5 -23.89 5.53 -21.67
C THR A 5 -24.41 4.23 -21.07
N GLU A 6 -23.64 3.14 -21.18
CA GLU A 6 -24.02 1.78 -20.73
C GLU A 6 -24.59 1.79 -19.30
N TRP A 7 -23.99 2.58 -18.41
CA TRP A 7 -24.43 2.71 -17.03
C TRP A 7 -25.85 3.29 -16.89
N LYS A 8 -26.29 4.19 -17.78
CA LYS A 8 -27.67 4.72 -17.78
C LYS A 8 -28.67 3.63 -18.16
N GLN A 9 -28.29 2.70 -19.03
CA GLN A 9 -29.15 1.58 -19.41
C GLN A 9 -29.33 0.62 -18.24
N GLU A 10 -28.23 0.28 -17.56
CA GLU A 10 -28.27 -0.53 -16.34
C GLU A 10 -29.04 0.18 -15.22
N TYR A 11 -28.93 1.51 -15.13
CA TYR A 11 -29.66 2.30 -14.14
C TYR A 11 -31.18 2.28 -14.40
N GLU A 12 -31.62 2.37 -15.66
CA GLU A 12 -33.04 2.18 -16.01
C GLU A 12 -33.53 0.76 -15.69
N SER A 13 -32.70 -0.26 -15.92
CA SER A 13 -32.99 -1.65 -15.54
C SER A 13 -33.20 -1.79 -14.02
N LEU A 14 -32.33 -1.18 -13.21
CA LEU A 14 -32.47 -1.14 -11.76
C LEU A 14 -33.74 -0.39 -11.31
N LYS A 15 -34.03 0.79 -11.87
CA LYS A 15 -35.26 1.55 -11.58
C LYS A 15 -36.53 0.77 -11.93
N THR A 16 -36.50 0.05 -13.05
CA THR A 16 -37.62 -0.81 -13.47
C THR A 16 -37.83 -1.95 -12.49
N PHE A 17 -36.76 -2.58 -12.01
CA PHE A 17 -36.83 -3.63 -11.00
C PHE A 17 -37.40 -3.11 -9.68
N ILE A 18 -36.95 -1.95 -9.19
CA ILE A 18 -37.46 -1.32 -7.97
C ILE A 18 -38.96 -1.01 -8.12
N SER A 19 -39.38 -0.38 -9.22
CA SER A 19 -40.79 -0.01 -9.42
C SER A 19 -41.74 -1.20 -9.63
N SER A 20 -41.23 -2.31 -10.16
CA SER A 20 -42.00 -3.55 -10.34
C SER A 20 -42.22 -4.32 -9.03
N ASN A 21 -41.43 -4.04 -7.99
CA ASN A 21 -41.46 -4.74 -6.71
C ASN A 21 -41.84 -3.78 -5.56
N LYS A 22 -43.14 -3.63 -5.31
CA LYS A 22 -43.68 -2.68 -4.30
C LYS A 22 -43.19 -2.90 -2.86
N GLU A 23 -42.63 -4.07 -2.56
CA GLU A 23 -42.05 -4.40 -1.26
C GLU A 23 -40.68 -3.73 -1.04
N ILE A 24 -40.02 -3.28 -2.11
CA ILE A 24 -38.78 -2.50 -2.03
C ILE A 24 -39.16 -1.06 -1.72
N LEU A 25 -38.73 -0.56 -0.56
CA LEU A 25 -38.95 0.82 -0.14
C LEU A 25 -37.64 1.57 -0.24
N ILE A 26 -37.53 2.50 -1.18
CA ILE A 26 -36.37 3.38 -1.33
C ILE A 26 -36.88 4.81 -1.42
N SER A 27 -36.45 5.65 -0.47
CA SER A 27 -36.76 7.07 -0.39
C SER A 27 -35.54 7.84 0.14
N PRO A 28 -35.57 9.18 0.17
CA PRO A 28 -34.50 9.96 0.79
C PRO A 28 -34.24 9.62 2.26
N TYR A 29 -35.19 8.99 2.96
CA TYR A 29 -35.10 8.75 4.42
C TYR A 29 -35.13 7.27 4.80
N GLU A 30 -35.53 6.39 3.88
CA GLU A 30 -35.73 4.97 4.15
C GLU A 30 -35.16 4.12 3.01
N THR A 31 -34.52 3.00 3.37
CA THR A 31 -34.12 1.97 2.43
C THR A 31 -34.38 0.61 3.07
N SER A 32 -35.36 -0.10 2.52
CA SER A 32 -35.76 -1.44 2.96
C SER A 32 -35.87 -2.34 1.74
N ILE A 33 -35.00 -3.35 1.70
CA ILE A 33 -34.96 -4.35 0.64
C ILE A 33 -35.29 -5.71 1.27
N PRO A 34 -36.44 -6.31 0.95
CA PRO A 34 -36.85 -7.61 1.47
C PRO A 34 -35.83 -8.69 1.16
N ARG A 35 -35.60 -9.60 2.12
CA ARG A 35 -34.61 -10.69 1.98
C ARG A 35 -34.73 -11.48 0.66
N PRO A 36 -35.93 -11.84 0.16
CA PRO A 36 -36.06 -12.58 -1.10
C PRO A 36 -35.61 -11.82 -2.35
N LEU A 37 -35.53 -10.48 -2.28
CA LEU A 37 -35.23 -9.62 -3.43
C LEU A 37 -33.80 -9.04 -3.39
N ARG A 38 -33.05 -9.25 -2.30
CA ARG A 38 -31.73 -8.64 -2.09
C ARG A 38 -30.71 -9.05 -3.14
N ASP A 39 -30.62 -10.33 -3.44
CA ASP A 39 -29.59 -10.85 -4.35
C ASP A 39 -29.76 -10.27 -5.75
N GLU A 40 -30.99 -10.23 -6.27
CA GLU A 40 -31.27 -9.63 -7.57
C GLU A 40 -31.10 -8.10 -7.55
N PHE A 41 -31.54 -7.43 -6.48
CA PHE A 41 -31.32 -6.00 -6.31
C PHE A 41 -29.83 -5.66 -6.38
N TYR A 42 -28.99 -6.33 -5.57
CA TYR A 42 -27.56 -6.06 -5.52
C TYR A 42 -26.85 -6.49 -6.81
N SER A 43 -27.29 -7.56 -7.47
CA SER A 43 -26.78 -7.90 -8.80
C SER A 43 -26.99 -6.76 -9.81
N ARG A 44 -28.18 -6.14 -9.84
CA ARG A 44 -28.47 -5.01 -10.74
C ARG A 44 -27.76 -3.73 -10.30
N PHE A 45 -27.72 -3.47 -9.00
CA PHE A 45 -26.97 -2.35 -8.42
C PHE A 45 -25.50 -2.41 -8.81
N ASP A 46 -24.90 -3.60 -8.77
CA ASP A 46 -23.50 -3.83 -9.11
C ASP A 46 -23.24 -3.71 -10.61
N GLN A 47 -24.20 -4.10 -11.45
CA GLN A 47 -24.14 -3.87 -12.90
C GLN A 47 -24.07 -2.38 -13.24
N VAL A 48 -24.85 -1.52 -12.56
CA VAL A 48 -24.76 -0.06 -12.75
C VAL A 48 -23.36 0.44 -12.39
N ARG A 49 -22.84 0.05 -11.22
CA ARG A 49 -21.51 0.48 -10.75
C ARG A 49 -20.41 0.01 -11.70
N LYS A 50 -20.47 -1.24 -12.12
CA LYS A 50 -19.52 -1.85 -13.06
C LYS A 50 -19.53 -1.12 -14.41
N ALA A 51 -20.70 -0.88 -14.97
CA ALA A 51 -20.85 -0.13 -16.22
C ALA A 51 -20.31 1.31 -16.08
N PHE A 52 -20.56 1.97 -14.94
CA PHE A 52 -20.02 3.30 -14.68
C PHE A 52 -18.48 3.29 -14.64
N VAL A 53 -17.88 2.38 -13.85
CA VAL A 53 -16.42 2.24 -13.73
C VAL A 53 -15.78 1.92 -15.10
N ARG A 54 -16.39 1.08 -15.92
CA ARG A 54 -15.91 0.79 -17.28
C ARG A 54 -15.98 1.99 -18.21
N SER A 55 -17.03 2.79 -18.08
CA SER A 55 -17.22 4.01 -18.86
C SER A 55 -16.41 5.20 -18.35
N TRP A 56 -15.83 5.10 -17.15
CA TRP A 56 -14.92 6.09 -16.61
C TRP A 56 -13.61 6.03 -17.39
N GLU A 57 -13.55 6.80 -18.48
CA GLU A 57 -12.38 6.94 -19.33
C GLU A 57 -11.25 7.68 -18.59
N SER A 58 -10.56 6.93 -17.73
CA SER A 58 -9.37 7.39 -17.04
C SER A 58 -8.21 6.47 -17.36
N HIS A 59 -7.11 7.05 -17.85
CA HIS A 59 -5.85 6.33 -18.00
C HIS A 59 -5.44 5.63 -16.70
N LEU A 60 -5.80 6.22 -15.55
CA LEU A 60 -5.54 5.66 -14.23
C LEU A 60 -6.19 4.28 -14.00
N PHE A 61 -7.37 4.01 -14.57
CA PHE A 61 -8.00 2.68 -14.43
C PHE A 61 -7.16 1.60 -15.14
N VAL A 62 -6.65 1.91 -16.33
CA VAL A 62 -5.74 1.03 -17.08
C VAL A 62 -4.48 0.75 -16.26
N ASP A 63 -3.94 1.80 -15.62
CA ASP A 63 -2.75 1.72 -14.80
C ASP A 63 -2.96 0.90 -13.52
N ILE A 64 -4.10 1.09 -12.83
CA ILE A 64 -4.47 0.25 -11.67
C ILE A 64 -4.63 -1.21 -12.08
N CYS A 65 -5.24 -1.47 -13.25
CA CYS A 65 -5.36 -2.85 -13.75
C CYS A 65 -4.00 -3.46 -14.08
N ALA A 66 -3.06 -2.67 -14.60
CA ALA A 66 -1.69 -3.12 -14.82
C ALA A 66 -0.97 -3.40 -13.50
N LEU A 67 -1.09 -2.51 -12.52
CA LEU A 67 -0.53 -2.68 -11.19
C LEU A 67 -1.07 -3.93 -10.50
N GLY A 68 -2.38 -4.17 -10.54
CA GLY A 68 -2.99 -5.38 -9.95
C GLY A 68 -2.45 -6.68 -10.56
N ARG A 69 -2.24 -6.71 -11.88
CA ARG A 69 -1.57 -7.85 -12.55
C ARG A 69 -0.12 -8.02 -12.10
N SER A 70 0.66 -6.95 -12.12
CA SER A 70 2.07 -7.00 -11.69
C SER A 70 2.22 -7.39 -10.23
N TYR A 71 1.31 -6.91 -9.36
CA TYR A 71 1.25 -7.30 -7.95
C TYR A 71 0.93 -8.77 -7.78
N THR A 72 -0.15 -9.27 -8.40
CA THR A 72 -0.57 -10.68 -8.27
C THR A 72 0.48 -11.65 -8.80
N GLU A 73 1.13 -11.33 -9.92
CA GLU A 73 2.25 -12.10 -10.46
C GLU A 73 3.44 -12.15 -9.48
N ALA A 74 3.80 -11.02 -8.87
CA ALA A 74 4.88 -10.94 -7.90
C ALA A 74 4.54 -11.68 -6.59
N GLU A 75 3.31 -11.51 -6.08
CA GLU A 75 2.81 -12.22 -4.91
C GLU A 75 2.85 -13.73 -5.12
N GLU A 76 2.34 -14.23 -6.26
CA GLU A 76 2.36 -15.65 -6.58
C GLU A 76 3.77 -16.22 -6.68
N ARG A 77 4.71 -15.48 -7.29
CA ARG A 77 6.11 -15.88 -7.37
C ARG A 77 6.72 -15.98 -5.97
N LEU A 78 6.49 -14.99 -5.12
CA LEU A 78 7.04 -14.96 -3.76
C LEU A 78 6.46 -16.10 -2.91
N PHE A 79 5.14 -16.30 -3.00
CA PHE A 79 4.43 -17.39 -2.34
C PHE A 79 5.02 -18.76 -2.71
N LYS A 80 5.30 -18.99 -4.00
CA LYS A 80 5.91 -20.23 -4.51
C LYS A 80 7.35 -20.41 -4.04
N ILE A 81 8.18 -19.36 -4.10
CA ILE A 81 9.60 -19.42 -3.73
C ILE A 81 9.78 -19.72 -2.24
N LEU A 82 8.98 -19.08 -1.38
CA LEU A 82 9.09 -19.21 0.08
C LEU A 82 8.20 -20.31 0.66
N ALA A 83 7.40 -20.99 -0.16
CA ALA A 83 6.43 -22.01 0.25
C ALA A 83 5.54 -21.54 1.42
N LEU A 84 5.07 -20.30 1.36
CA LEU A 84 4.22 -19.71 2.40
C LEU A 84 2.91 -20.51 2.53
N LYS A 85 2.33 -20.55 3.73
CA LYS A 85 1.04 -21.24 3.94
C LYS A 85 -0.15 -20.39 3.53
N LYS A 86 0.02 -19.06 3.50
CA LYS A 86 -1.02 -18.08 3.17
C LYS A 86 -0.45 -16.96 2.29
N HIS A 87 -1.35 -16.37 1.49
CA HIS A 87 -1.09 -15.15 0.74
C HIS A 87 -0.80 -13.95 1.67
N ILE A 88 -0.29 -12.86 1.11
CA ILE A 88 0.08 -11.67 1.86
C ILE A 88 -1.19 -11.04 2.43
N GLU A 89 -1.18 -10.72 3.73
CA GLU A 89 -2.33 -10.06 4.35
C GLU A 89 -2.33 -8.57 4.05
N LEU A 90 -3.48 -8.08 3.57
CA LEU A 90 -3.69 -6.69 3.18
C LEU A 90 -4.96 -6.13 3.81
N GLN A 91 -5.00 -4.80 3.93
CA GLN A 91 -6.25 -4.09 4.20
C GLN A 91 -7.28 -4.33 3.10
N VAL A 92 -8.54 -4.48 3.49
CA VAL A 92 -9.63 -4.95 2.62
C VAL A 92 -9.77 -4.11 1.35
N ASP A 93 -9.67 -2.79 1.46
CA ASP A 93 -9.83 -1.90 0.31
C ASP A 93 -8.67 -2.02 -0.68
N LEU A 94 -7.43 -2.09 -0.18
CA LEU A 94 -6.24 -2.28 -1.00
C LEU A 94 -6.21 -3.67 -1.65
N ALA A 95 -6.55 -4.71 -0.89
CA ALA A 95 -6.70 -6.08 -1.40
C ALA A 95 -7.71 -6.13 -2.55
N SER A 96 -8.87 -5.51 -2.34
CA SER A 96 -9.94 -5.44 -3.35
C SER A 96 -9.43 -4.83 -4.65
N ILE A 97 -8.65 -3.75 -4.58
CA ILE A 97 -8.14 -3.05 -5.77
C ILE A 97 -7.00 -3.82 -6.45
N LEU A 98 -6.11 -4.45 -5.70
CA LEU A 98 -4.97 -5.17 -6.28
C LEU A 98 -5.37 -6.52 -6.88
N HIS A 99 -6.27 -7.27 -6.23
CA HIS A 99 -6.74 -8.57 -6.71
C HIS A 99 -7.89 -8.45 -7.71
N ASN A 100 -8.78 -7.47 -7.54
CA ASN A 100 -9.90 -7.22 -8.45
C ASN A 100 -10.16 -5.71 -8.67
N PRO A 101 -9.32 -5.02 -9.48
CA PRO A 101 -9.41 -3.59 -9.73
C PRO A 101 -10.82 -3.06 -10.02
N GLU A 102 -11.59 -3.77 -10.85
CA GLU A 102 -12.95 -3.37 -11.22
C GLU A 102 -13.86 -3.33 -9.98
N GLU A 103 -13.86 -4.40 -9.19
CA GLU A 103 -14.66 -4.50 -7.97
C GLU A 103 -14.19 -3.51 -6.89
N GLY A 104 -12.87 -3.35 -6.71
CA GLY A 104 -12.31 -2.36 -5.80
C GLY A 104 -12.78 -0.94 -6.12
N MET A 105 -12.76 -0.57 -7.41
CA MET A 105 -13.23 0.76 -7.86
C MET A 105 -14.74 0.92 -7.72
N MET A 106 -15.54 -0.14 -7.90
CA MET A 106 -16.99 -0.10 -7.67
C MET A 106 -17.36 0.24 -6.22
N ARG A 107 -16.51 -0.07 -5.23
CA ARG A 107 -16.77 0.26 -3.82
C ARG A 107 -16.77 1.77 -3.57
N LEU A 108 -15.94 2.51 -4.30
CA LEU A 108 -15.81 3.98 -4.19
C LEU A 108 -17.06 4.76 -4.63
N ILE A 109 -17.94 4.11 -5.40
CA ILE A 109 -19.18 4.69 -5.93
C ILE A 109 -20.45 4.04 -5.36
N TYR A 110 -20.31 3.23 -4.30
CA TYR A 110 -21.45 2.62 -3.60
C TYR A 110 -22.41 3.68 -3.05
N ASP A 111 -21.91 4.59 -2.23
CA ASP A 111 -22.75 5.62 -1.61
C ASP A 111 -23.34 6.61 -2.63
N PRO A 112 -22.58 7.15 -3.60
CA PRO A 112 -23.16 7.97 -4.66
C PRO A 112 -24.32 7.29 -5.40
N LEU A 113 -24.22 6.00 -5.73
CA LEU A 113 -25.31 5.31 -6.42
C LEU A 113 -26.52 5.11 -5.49
N PHE A 114 -26.29 4.86 -4.19
CA PHE A 114 -27.37 4.83 -3.21
C PHE A 114 -28.09 6.17 -3.10
N GLU A 115 -27.36 7.27 -3.05
CA GLU A 115 -27.96 8.61 -3.03
C GLU A 115 -28.78 8.88 -4.31
N LEU A 116 -28.33 8.39 -5.46
CA LEU A 116 -29.06 8.51 -6.72
C LEU A 116 -30.38 7.75 -6.70
N ILE A 117 -30.39 6.46 -6.30
CA ILE A 117 -31.64 5.68 -6.22
C ILE A 117 -32.58 6.19 -5.12
N GLN A 118 -32.05 6.85 -4.09
CA GLN A 118 -32.83 7.53 -3.05
C GLN A 118 -33.38 8.88 -3.50
N CYS A 119 -33.11 9.30 -4.75
CA CYS A 119 -33.48 10.61 -5.29
C CYS A 119 -32.93 11.80 -4.47
N LYS A 120 -31.81 11.61 -3.75
CA LYS A 120 -31.12 12.69 -3.02
C LYS A 120 -30.27 13.56 -3.93
N ILE A 121 -29.81 12.98 -5.03
CA ILE A 121 -28.98 13.64 -6.04
C ILE A 121 -29.53 13.33 -7.43
N THR A 122 -29.21 14.18 -8.41
CA THR A 122 -29.58 13.94 -9.82
C THR A 122 -28.57 13.00 -10.51
N GLU A 123 -28.89 12.51 -11.70
CA GLU A 123 -27.95 11.72 -12.52
C GLU A 123 -26.65 12.49 -12.82
N ASN A 124 -26.75 13.81 -13.06
CA ASN A 124 -25.59 14.66 -13.30
C ASN A 124 -24.75 14.84 -12.02
N ASP A 125 -25.39 15.02 -10.86
CA ASP A 125 -24.69 15.09 -9.58
C ASP A 125 -23.98 13.76 -9.26
N PHE A 126 -24.60 12.63 -9.60
CA PHE A 126 -23.99 11.31 -9.49
C PHE A 126 -22.74 11.20 -10.37
N GLU A 127 -22.82 11.55 -11.66
CA GLU A 127 -21.68 11.52 -12.58
C GLU A 127 -20.49 12.32 -12.00
N VAL A 128 -20.75 13.55 -11.54
CA VAL A 128 -19.72 14.44 -10.97
C VAL A 128 -19.15 13.87 -9.67
N LYS A 129 -20.00 13.41 -8.73
CA LYS A 129 -19.57 12.91 -7.42
C LYS A 129 -18.83 11.58 -7.56
N ALA A 130 -19.33 10.66 -8.37
CA ALA A 130 -18.70 9.38 -8.64
C ALA A 130 -17.33 9.57 -9.32
N ALA A 131 -17.24 10.40 -10.36
CA ALA A 131 -15.96 10.70 -11.01
C ALA A 131 -14.97 11.36 -10.05
N LYS A 132 -15.42 12.28 -9.19
CA LYS A 132 -14.57 12.89 -8.15
C LYS A 132 -14.07 11.83 -7.15
N ASN A 133 -14.94 10.98 -6.63
CA ASN A 133 -14.58 9.91 -5.70
C ASN A 133 -13.56 8.95 -6.33
N LEU A 134 -13.81 8.51 -7.57
CA LEU A 134 -12.89 7.66 -8.31
C LEU A 134 -11.53 8.34 -8.46
N ASN A 135 -11.48 9.58 -8.99
CA ASN A 135 -10.20 10.29 -9.18
C ASN A 135 -9.40 10.46 -7.88
N GLN A 136 -10.04 10.87 -6.79
CA GLN A 136 -9.36 11.15 -5.52
C GLN A 136 -8.80 9.87 -4.88
N ASN A 137 -9.58 8.80 -4.87
CA ASN A 137 -9.19 7.57 -4.17
C ASN A 137 -8.35 6.65 -5.06
N ALA A 138 -8.55 6.65 -6.37
CA ALA A 138 -7.78 5.83 -7.30
C ALA A 138 -6.29 6.17 -7.29
N LEU A 139 -5.94 7.46 -7.21
CA LEU A 139 -4.54 7.89 -7.17
C LEU A 139 -3.85 7.40 -5.90
N GLU A 140 -4.52 7.54 -4.76
CA GLU A 140 -4.00 7.07 -3.47
C GLU A 140 -3.86 5.55 -3.45
N MET A 141 -4.88 4.82 -3.92
CA MET A 141 -4.85 3.36 -3.97
C MET A 141 -3.80 2.84 -4.96
N PHE A 142 -3.61 3.52 -6.09
CA PHE A 142 -2.52 3.23 -7.02
C PHE A 142 -1.17 3.40 -6.31
N ARG A 143 -0.96 4.52 -5.60
CA ARG A 143 0.26 4.75 -4.83
C ARG A 143 0.51 3.65 -3.81
N LEU A 144 -0.43 3.39 -2.90
CA LEU A 144 -0.29 2.38 -1.86
C LEU A 144 -0.03 0.98 -2.43
N GLY A 145 -0.72 0.63 -3.52
CA GLY A 145 -0.52 -0.64 -4.22
C GLY A 145 0.85 -0.72 -4.88
N TYR A 146 1.35 0.39 -5.42
CA TYR A 146 2.67 0.48 -6.04
C TYR A 146 3.79 0.32 -5.02
N GLU A 147 3.70 0.95 -3.85
CA GLU A 147 4.66 0.80 -2.75
C GLU A 147 4.80 -0.67 -2.34
N LEU A 148 3.67 -1.37 -2.25
CA LEU A 148 3.60 -2.78 -1.91
C LEU A 148 4.15 -3.68 -3.02
N TRP A 149 3.76 -3.44 -4.27
CA TRP A 149 4.33 -4.16 -5.42
C TRP A 149 5.85 -4.02 -5.45
N ALA A 150 6.36 -2.80 -5.30
CA ALA A 150 7.79 -2.53 -5.31
C ALA A 150 8.52 -3.25 -4.15
N ALA A 151 7.94 -3.27 -2.96
CA ALA A 151 8.47 -4.01 -1.82
C ALA A 151 8.58 -5.52 -2.09
N ILE A 152 7.53 -6.14 -2.63
CA ILE A 152 7.54 -7.57 -2.99
C ILE A 152 8.56 -7.84 -4.10
N SER A 153 8.60 -7.00 -5.13
CA SER A 153 9.58 -7.11 -6.20
C SER A 153 11.02 -6.96 -5.69
N ILE A 154 11.29 -6.04 -4.77
CA ILE A 154 12.59 -5.94 -4.09
C ILE A 154 12.92 -7.23 -3.34
N ILE A 155 11.97 -7.77 -2.57
CA ILE A 155 12.16 -9.06 -1.87
C ILE A 155 12.49 -10.17 -2.86
N LEU A 156 11.77 -10.26 -4.00
CA LEU A 156 12.04 -11.25 -5.04
C LEU A 156 13.43 -11.11 -5.65
N LEU A 157 13.89 -9.88 -5.91
CA LEU A 157 15.22 -9.62 -6.47
C LEU A 157 16.36 -9.96 -5.51
N LEU A 158 16.09 -10.01 -4.20
CA LEU A 158 17.04 -10.52 -3.21
C LEU A 158 17.18 -12.05 -3.25
N ASP A 159 16.43 -12.73 -4.13
CA ASP A 159 16.42 -14.17 -4.36
C ASP A 159 16.36 -14.98 -3.05
N PRO A 160 15.27 -14.85 -2.28
CA PRO A 160 15.21 -15.42 -0.95
C PRO A 160 14.93 -16.93 -1.02
N ASP A 161 15.49 -17.70 -0.09
CA ASP A 161 15.16 -19.12 0.11
C ASP A 161 14.61 -19.42 1.51
N LYS A 162 14.74 -18.47 2.44
CA LYS A 162 14.17 -18.55 3.78
C LYS A 162 13.63 -17.20 4.20
N ILE A 163 12.58 -17.25 5.02
CA ILE A 163 11.98 -16.08 5.63
C ILE A 163 11.63 -16.37 7.08
N PHE A 164 11.80 -15.37 7.92
CA PHE A 164 11.60 -15.45 9.36
C PHE A 164 10.78 -14.26 9.83
N ARG A 165 9.93 -14.51 10.83
CA ARG A 165 9.28 -13.45 11.60
C ARG A 165 10.26 -12.96 12.66
N VAL A 166 10.23 -11.66 12.95
CA VAL A 166 10.94 -11.12 14.13
C VAL A 166 9.96 -10.89 15.27
N SER A 167 10.32 -11.35 16.47
CA SER A 167 9.60 -11.13 17.72
C SER A 167 10.54 -10.66 18.82
N LEU A 168 10.00 -10.28 19.97
CA LEU A 168 10.78 -9.90 21.16
C LEU A 168 10.62 -10.96 22.25
N ASP A 169 11.71 -11.31 22.92
CA ASP A 169 11.71 -12.19 24.09
C ASP A 169 11.29 -11.45 25.37
N GLU A 170 11.33 -12.14 26.51
CA GLU A 170 10.97 -11.57 27.83
C GLU A 170 11.86 -10.38 28.27
N ASN A 171 13.03 -10.22 27.66
CA ASN A 171 13.96 -9.11 27.92
C ASN A 171 13.93 -8.08 26.78
N ASP A 172 12.87 -8.10 25.97
CA ASP A 172 12.69 -7.27 24.79
C ASP A 172 13.83 -7.42 23.76
N LYS A 173 14.55 -8.56 23.74
CA LYS A 173 15.59 -8.83 22.74
C LYS A 173 14.95 -9.42 21.48
N PRO A 174 15.28 -8.92 20.28
CA PRO A 174 14.72 -9.50 19.06
C PRO A 174 15.26 -10.91 18.78
N PHE A 175 14.37 -11.79 18.33
CA PHE A 175 14.69 -13.15 17.88
C PHE A 175 13.84 -13.54 16.66
N VAL A 176 14.25 -14.60 15.95
CA VAL A 176 13.53 -15.12 14.78
C VAL A 176 12.65 -16.33 15.10
N SER A 177 11.52 -16.44 14.42
CA SER A 177 10.69 -17.64 14.37
C SER A 177 10.25 -17.94 12.94
N GLU A 178 9.65 -19.12 12.73
CA GLU A 178 9.00 -19.44 11.44
C GLU A 178 7.91 -18.41 11.10
N LEU A 179 7.78 -18.13 9.80
CA LEU A 179 6.78 -17.22 9.25
C LEU A 179 5.90 -17.96 8.24
N ASP A 180 4.61 -18.05 8.56
CA ASP A 180 3.63 -18.73 7.69
C ASP A 180 2.92 -17.78 6.70
N GLN A 181 2.97 -16.48 6.98
CA GLN A 181 2.24 -15.42 6.28
C GLN A 181 2.97 -14.09 6.42
N ILE A 182 3.13 -13.34 5.33
CA ILE A 182 3.67 -11.99 5.37
C ILE A 182 2.53 -11.01 5.65
N VAL A 183 2.73 -10.11 6.60
CA VAL A 183 1.83 -9.00 6.90
C VAL A 183 2.66 -7.72 6.92
N ILE A 184 2.44 -6.85 5.94
CA ILE A 184 3.23 -5.62 5.78
C ILE A 184 2.87 -4.63 6.88
N GLY A 185 3.87 -4.00 7.48
CA GLY A 185 3.71 -3.10 8.62
C GLY A 185 3.58 -3.83 9.96
N ALA A 186 3.47 -5.16 9.99
CA ALA A 186 3.29 -5.91 11.22
C ALA A 186 4.62 -6.11 11.96
N GLN A 187 4.62 -5.85 13.26
CA GLN A 187 5.71 -6.22 14.15
C GLN A 187 5.16 -6.71 15.48
N HIS A 188 6.03 -7.31 16.29
CA HIS A 188 5.72 -7.56 17.70
C HIS A 188 5.37 -6.23 18.40
N HIS A 189 4.28 -6.23 19.17
CA HIS A 189 3.76 -5.01 19.79
C HIS A 189 4.72 -4.54 20.88
N HIS A 190 5.26 -3.33 20.71
CA HIS A 190 6.11 -2.70 21.72
C HIS A 190 6.00 -1.18 21.63
N ALA A 191 5.86 -0.52 22.79
CA ALA A 191 5.62 0.93 22.87
C ALA A 191 6.79 1.81 22.40
N ALA A 192 7.97 1.24 22.15
CA ALA A 192 9.23 1.98 22.02
C ALA A 192 10.21 1.36 21.01
N LYS A 193 10.25 0.03 20.89
CA LYS A 193 11.08 -0.65 19.91
C LYS A 193 10.43 -0.68 18.53
N ARG A 194 11.25 -0.40 17.52
CA ARG A 194 10.93 -0.56 16.10
C ARG A 194 11.87 -1.59 15.53
N ILE A 195 11.35 -2.78 15.33
CA ILE A 195 12.09 -3.94 14.86
C ILE A 195 11.71 -4.26 13.42
N PRO A 196 12.52 -5.07 12.71
CA PRO A 196 12.15 -5.59 11.40
C PRO A 196 10.82 -6.35 11.47
N GLU A 197 10.08 -6.34 10.37
CA GLU A 197 8.85 -7.12 10.23
C GLU A 197 9.20 -8.58 9.93
N LEU A 198 10.23 -8.75 9.10
CA LEU A 198 10.75 -10.02 8.67
C LEU A 198 12.27 -9.95 8.46
N ILE A 199 12.88 -11.13 8.49
CA ILE A 199 14.25 -11.35 8.03
C ILE A 199 14.18 -12.37 6.91
N LEU A 200 14.88 -12.10 5.81
CA LEU A 200 15.03 -13.05 4.70
C LEU A 200 16.48 -13.50 4.59
N HIS A 201 16.71 -14.75 4.20
CA HIS A 201 18.03 -15.19 3.74
C HIS A 201 18.08 -15.03 2.23
N SER A 202 19.06 -14.27 1.73
CA SER A 202 19.29 -14.07 0.29
C SER A 202 20.28 -15.12 -0.20
N LYS A 203 19.88 -15.92 -1.21
CA LYS A 203 20.78 -16.89 -1.84
C LYS A 203 21.95 -16.21 -2.54
N THR A 204 21.67 -15.09 -3.20
CA THR A 204 22.69 -14.38 -4.00
C THR A 204 23.74 -13.71 -3.11
N LEU A 205 23.33 -13.16 -1.96
CA LEU A 205 24.27 -12.56 -1.00
C LEU A 205 24.83 -13.55 0.02
N ASN A 206 24.25 -14.75 0.10
CA ASN A 206 24.55 -15.76 1.13
C ASN A 206 24.57 -15.15 2.55
N THR A 207 23.59 -14.31 2.83
CA THR A 207 23.46 -13.59 4.10
C THR A 207 22.00 -13.28 4.38
N HIS A 208 21.73 -12.79 5.59
CA HIS A 208 20.39 -12.40 5.99
C HIS A 208 20.18 -10.90 5.82
N ILE A 209 18.93 -10.51 5.54
CA ILE A 209 18.52 -9.12 5.38
C ILE A 209 17.30 -8.88 6.27
N ALA A 210 17.44 -7.95 7.20
CA ALA A 210 16.34 -7.42 7.99
C ALA A 210 15.54 -6.41 7.16
N PHE A 211 14.22 -6.56 7.11
CA PHE A 211 13.33 -5.76 6.28
C PHE A 211 12.20 -5.15 7.14
N LYS A 212 11.88 -3.87 6.91
CA LYS A 212 10.76 -3.17 7.54
C LYS A 212 10.09 -2.20 6.57
N MET A 213 8.77 -2.05 6.66
CA MET A 213 7.99 -1.02 5.96
C MET A 213 7.24 -0.10 6.92
N PRO A 214 7.94 0.74 7.71
CA PRO A 214 7.27 1.71 8.59
C PRO A 214 6.47 2.75 7.79
N LEU A 215 5.50 3.35 8.46
CA LEU A 215 4.83 4.55 7.94
C LEU A 215 5.83 5.71 7.87
N ARG A 216 5.83 6.48 6.78
CA ARG A 216 6.74 7.63 6.64
C ARG A 216 6.56 8.64 7.78
N GLY A 217 5.30 8.93 8.08
CA GLY A 217 4.94 9.84 9.17
C GLY A 217 5.41 9.33 10.53
N GLU A 218 5.54 8.02 10.75
CA GLU A 218 6.06 7.50 12.02
C GLU A 218 7.55 7.82 12.19
N VAL A 219 8.34 7.72 11.13
CA VAL A 219 9.80 7.94 11.12
C VAL A 219 10.15 9.39 11.47
N ASP A 220 9.29 10.34 11.08
CA ASP A 220 9.44 11.76 11.43
C ASP A 220 9.49 12.00 12.95
N TYR A 221 9.00 11.06 13.77
CA TYR A 221 9.00 11.16 15.24
C TYR A 221 10.14 10.39 15.93
N TYR A 222 11.01 9.68 15.20
CA TYR A 222 12.03 8.81 15.84
C TYR A 222 13.11 9.58 16.61
N ASN A 223 13.38 10.82 16.25
CA ASN A 223 14.40 11.66 16.89
C ASN A 223 13.82 12.70 17.87
N LEU A 224 12.50 12.74 18.06
CA LEU A 224 11.88 13.78 18.87
C LEU A 224 12.11 13.56 20.37
N PRO A 225 12.35 14.63 21.15
CA PRO A 225 12.54 14.51 22.59
C PRO A 225 11.29 13.95 23.26
N THR A 226 11.47 12.86 24.00
CA THR A 226 10.50 12.34 24.97
C THR A 226 10.44 13.26 26.20
N GLU A 227 9.98 14.50 26.04
CA GLU A 227 9.56 15.34 27.17
C GLU A 227 8.05 15.17 27.36
N LEU A 228 7.61 14.97 28.60
CA LEU A 228 6.26 14.51 28.96
C LEU A 228 5.15 15.47 28.47
N PRO A 229 4.02 14.97 27.93
CA PRO A 229 3.31 13.76 28.36
C PRO A 229 3.36 12.62 27.31
N THR A 230 4.54 12.06 27.07
CA THR A 230 4.83 11.12 25.97
C THR A 230 4.47 9.66 26.24
N GLN A 231 4.33 9.20 27.49
CA GLN A 231 3.77 7.86 27.75
C GLN A 231 2.33 7.70 27.24
N ARG A 232 1.53 8.78 27.24
CA ARG A 232 0.19 8.76 26.62
C ARG A 232 0.27 8.75 25.09
N MET A 233 1.25 9.44 24.50
CA MET A 233 1.44 9.46 23.04
C MET A 233 2.07 8.18 22.47
N LEU A 234 2.78 7.42 23.31
CA LEU A 234 3.38 6.11 22.95
C LEU A 234 2.45 4.93 23.29
N ARG A 235 1.45 5.12 24.18
CA ARG A 235 0.54 4.05 24.62
C ARG A 235 -0.21 3.37 23.47
N ASP A 236 -0.48 4.12 22.40
CA ASP A 236 -1.17 3.62 21.21
C ASP A 236 -0.19 3.30 20.06
N ARG A 237 1.13 3.51 20.26
CA ARG A 237 2.17 3.25 19.26
C ARG A 237 2.85 1.91 19.53
N THR A 238 2.17 0.83 19.17
CA THR A 238 2.69 -0.55 19.22
C THR A 238 3.82 -0.81 18.20
N GLY A 239 3.98 0.12 17.24
CA GLY A 239 4.83 0.02 16.07
C GLY A 239 4.34 -0.98 15.01
N ASP A 240 3.27 -1.72 15.32
CA ASP A 240 2.48 -2.48 14.34
C ASP A 240 1.56 -1.50 13.62
N THR A 241 1.78 -1.35 12.32
CA THR A 241 1.04 -0.45 11.44
C THR A 241 0.32 -1.21 10.35
N SER A 242 0.15 -2.53 10.49
CA SER A 242 -0.48 -3.39 9.46
C SER A 242 -1.90 -2.99 9.08
N MET A 243 -2.61 -2.32 10.01
CA MET A 243 -3.96 -1.81 9.78
C MET A 243 -4.02 -0.45 9.08
N ALA A 244 -2.89 0.22 8.88
CA ALA A 244 -2.86 1.57 8.32
C ALA A 244 -2.77 1.56 6.79
N LEU A 245 -3.74 2.23 6.14
CA LEU A 245 -3.69 2.66 4.75
C LEU A 245 -3.02 4.04 4.68
N ALA A 246 -1.69 4.04 4.67
CA ALA A 246 -0.90 5.25 4.63
C ALA A 246 0.48 4.96 4.01
N ASP A 247 1.14 6.01 3.55
CA ASP A 247 2.42 5.91 2.85
C ASP A 247 3.53 5.31 3.71
N ARG A 248 4.33 4.45 3.07
CA ARG A 248 5.42 3.72 3.71
C ARG A 248 6.77 4.06 3.09
N MET A 249 7.81 3.65 3.79
CA MET A 249 9.16 3.57 3.27
C MET A 249 9.74 2.20 3.61
N ILE A 250 10.75 1.75 2.88
CA ILE A 250 11.44 0.48 3.14
C ILE A 250 12.73 0.76 3.90
N PHE A 251 13.00 -0.05 4.93
CA PHE A 251 14.32 -0.17 5.57
C PHE A 251 14.89 -1.55 5.28
N MET A 252 16.19 -1.60 4.96
CA MET A 252 16.94 -2.86 4.83
C MET A 252 18.28 -2.77 5.55
N SER A 253 18.63 -3.84 6.26
CA SER A 253 19.95 -4.03 6.86
C SER A 253 20.46 -5.44 6.60
N VAL A 254 21.72 -5.55 6.19
CA VAL A 254 22.44 -6.82 6.10
C VAL A 254 22.81 -7.26 7.50
N ILE A 255 22.48 -8.50 7.86
CA ILE A 255 22.78 -9.07 9.17
C ILE A 255 23.62 -10.34 8.99
N GLN A 256 24.78 -10.36 9.63
CA GLN A 256 25.70 -11.50 9.57
C GLN A 256 25.29 -12.63 10.54
N ASP A 257 24.63 -12.27 11.64
CA ASP A 257 24.25 -13.20 12.71
C ASP A 257 22.82 -12.90 13.17
N LEU A 258 21.97 -13.94 13.18
CA LEU A 258 20.60 -13.89 13.66
C LEU A 258 20.49 -13.63 15.18
N ASN A 259 21.60 -13.69 15.93
CA ASN A 259 21.65 -13.28 17.33
C ASN A 259 21.76 -11.76 17.51
N ASN A 260 22.07 -11.02 16.43
CA ASN A 260 22.32 -9.58 16.40
C ASN A 260 21.35 -8.86 15.45
N ILE A 261 20.06 -9.13 15.61
CA ILE A 261 19.00 -8.48 14.84
C ILE A 261 18.91 -6.99 15.23
N PRO A 262 18.89 -6.06 14.26
CA PRO A 262 18.85 -4.64 14.55
C PRO A 262 17.51 -4.22 15.16
N VAL A 263 17.57 -3.28 16.11
CA VAL A 263 16.41 -2.47 16.51
C VAL A 263 16.57 -1.12 15.81
N PHE A 264 15.79 -0.88 14.76
CA PHE A 264 15.91 0.34 13.93
C PHE A 264 15.71 1.62 14.75
N ALA A 265 14.79 1.60 15.71
CA ALA A 265 14.63 2.69 16.67
C ALA A 265 14.23 2.16 18.04
N GLU A 266 14.86 2.71 19.08
CA GLU A 266 14.49 2.59 20.48
C GLU A 266 14.10 3.98 20.98
N LEU A 267 12.80 4.26 21.00
CA LEU A 267 12.26 5.60 21.23
C LEU A 267 12.49 6.08 22.68
N HIS A 268 12.60 5.17 23.65
CA HIS A 268 12.89 5.54 25.04
C HIS A 268 14.35 5.95 25.23
N GLU A 269 15.28 5.21 24.63
CA GLU A 269 16.72 5.49 24.71
C GLU A 269 17.19 6.52 23.67
N ARG A 270 16.30 6.94 22.76
CA ARG A 270 16.60 7.85 21.64
C ARG A 270 17.72 7.32 20.76
N LYS A 271 17.77 5.99 20.62
CA LYS A 271 18.78 5.30 19.85
C LYS A 271 18.16 4.89 18.52
N ILE A 272 18.77 5.36 17.44
CA ILE A 272 18.42 4.96 16.08
C ILE A 272 19.58 4.11 15.56
N THR A 273 19.26 2.91 15.09
CA THR A 273 20.22 2.05 14.40
C THR A 273 20.06 2.28 12.91
N SER A 274 21.11 2.79 12.28
CA SER A 274 21.08 3.11 10.86
C SER A 274 20.86 1.86 10.00
N PRO A 275 19.86 1.86 9.11
CA PRO A 275 19.73 0.82 8.11
C PRO A 275 20.86 0.93 7.09
N ASP A 276 21.08 -0.11 6.30
CA ASP A 276 22.01 -0.03 5.17
C ASP A 276 21.39 0.72 3.99
N LEU A 277 20.10 0.48 3.75
CA LEU A 277 19.33 1.13 2.70
C LEU A 277 17.98 1.62 3.23
N THR A 278 17.57 2.79 2.75
CA THR A 278 16.19 3.26 2.86
C THR A 278 15.63 3.61 1.49
N ILE A 279 14.35 3.31 1.28
CA ILE A 279 13.67 3.58 0.01
C ILE A 279 12.34 4.29 0.30
N GLU A 280 12.15 5.47 -0.27
CA GLU A 280 10.88 6.20 -0.22
C GLU A 280 10.19 6.22 -1.58
N PHE A 281 8.88 6.42 -1.58
CA PHE A 281 8.06 6.47 -2.78
C PHE A 281 7.46 7.85 -2.98
N LEU A 282 7.77 8.48 -4.10
CA LEU A 282 7.32 9.83 -4.45
C LEU A 282 6.68 9.85 -5.83
N THR A 283 5.66 10.66 -6.04
CA THR A 283 5.16 10.93 -7.40
C THR A 283 6.11 11.89 -8.13
N ALA A 284 5.98 12.01 -9.46
CA ALA A 284 6.70 13.03 -10.22
C ALA A 284 6.38 14.46 -9.73
N HIS A 285 5.15 14.69 -9.25
CA HIS A 285 4.77 15.96 -8.63
C HIS A 285 5.50 16.19 -7.31
N ASP A 286 5.58 15.18 -6.45
CA ASP A 286 6.31 15.26 -5.18
C ASP A 286 7.81 15.57 -5.41
N LEU A 287 8.42 15.04 -6.48
CA LEU A 287 9.81 15.36 -6.83
C LEU A 287 10.02 16.83 -7.22
N SER A 288 8.98 17.49 -7.73
CA SER A 288 9.02 18.93 -8.04
C SER A 288 8.69 19.82 -6.85
N ASP A 289 8.21 19.25 -5.74
CA ASP A 289 7.91 19.97 -4.50
C ASP A 289 9.12 19.98 -3.56
N GLU A 290 9.75 21.15 -3.39
CA GLU A 290 10.85 21.35 -2.43
C GLU A 290 10.48 20.92 -1.01
N GLY A 291 9.22 21.10 -0.60
CA GLY A 291 8.73 20.68 0.70
C GLY A 291 8.72 19.15 0.85
N ALA A 292 8.32 18.41 -0.18
CA ALA A 292 8.35 16.96 -0.20
C ALA A 292 9.78 16.42 -0.15
N LEU A 293 10.68 16.99 -0.97
CA LEU A 293 12.10 16.62 -0.94
C LEU A 293 12.75 16.92 0.42
N SER A 294 12.45 18.08 1.02
CA SER A 294 12.94 18.43 2.36
C SER A 294 12.50 17.43 3.43
N ARG A 295 11.26 16.92 3.35
CA ARG A 295 10.76 15.85 4.25
C ARG A 295 11.54 14.54 4.08
N VAL A 296 11.84 14.14 2.84
CA VAL A 296 12.70 12.96 2.58
C VAL A 296 14.09 13.19 3.17
N GLN A 297 14.70 14.34 2.90
CA GLN A 297 16.03 14.68 3.44
C GLN A 297 16.06 14.62 4.97
N ASN A 298 15.02 15.12 5.64
CA ASN A 298 14.88 15.01 7.09
C ASN A 298 14.88 13.55 7.55
N ARG A 299 14.09 12.66 6.93
CA ARG A 299 14.09 11.23 7.27
C ARG A 299 15.42 10.54 6.97
N MET A 300 16.11 10.93 5.90
CA MET A 300 17.46 10.45 5.62
C MET A 300 18.48 10.90 6.68
N GLN A 301 18.32 12.09 7.26
CA GLN A 301 19.14 12.57 8.37
C GLN A 301 18.79 11.88 9.71
N ILE A 302 17.53 11.49 9.89
CA ILE A 302 17.09 10.69 11.04
C ILE A 302 17.70 9.29 10.98
N MET A 303 17.52 8.59 9.85
CA MET A 303 17.92 7.18 9.72
C MET A 303 19.40 7.00 9.37
N LYS A 304 20.01 7.94 8.65
CA LYS A 304 21.42 7.91 8.20
C LYS A 304 21.82 6.59 7.52
N PRO A 305 21.15 6.19 6.44
CA PRO A 305 21.45 4.91 5.78
C PRO A 305 22.89 4.81 5.27
N SER A 306 23.56 3.69 5.53
CA SER A 306 24.97 3.46 5.14
C SER A 306 25.22 3.65 3.65
N PHE A 307 24.28 3.24 2.80
CA PHE A 307 24.36 3.34 1.34
C PHE A 307 23.52 4.48 0.76
N GLY A 308 23.09 5.42 1.61
CA GLY A 308 22.29 6.57 1.23
C GLY A 308 20.81 6.26 1.04
N GLY A 309 20.04 7.30 0.73
CA GLY A 309 18.61 7.21 0.49
C GLY A 309 18.30 6.89 -0.97
N ARG A 310 17.18 6.22 -1.21
CA ARG A 310 16.66 5.97 -2.55
C ARG A 310 15.22 6.44 -2.63
N ILE A 311 14.86 6.99 -3.78
CA ILE A 311 13.48 7.31 -4.11
C ILE A 311 13.08 6.42 -5.28
N VAL A 312 11.92 5.77 -5.18
CA VAL A 312 11.25 5.16 -6.32
C VAL A 312 10.13 6.10 -6.73
N VAL A 313 10.13 6.49 -8.00
CA VAL A 313 9.09 7.35 -8.54
C VAL A 313 7.86 6.50 -8.82
N VAL A 314 6.76 6.83 -8.16
CA VAL A 314 5.45 6.20 -8.36
C VAL A 314 4.92 6.66 -9.72
N ASN A 315 5.11 5.82 -10.73
CA ASN A 315 4.57 6.03 -12.05
C ASN A 315 4.15 4.70 -12.69
N PRO A 316 3.11 4.71 -13.52
CA PRO A 316 2.67 3.51 -14.22
C PRO A 316 3.59 3.13 -15.37
N ARG A 317 4.31 4.11 -15.93
CA ARG A 317 5.27 3.94 -17.01
C ARG A 317 6.59 4.52 -16.56
N ALA A 318 7.64 3.72 -16.67
CA ALA A 318 8.98 4.16 -16.40
C ALA A 318 9.38 5.22 -17.42
N GLU A 319 9.46 6.48 -16.99
CA GLU A 319 10.23 7.51 -17.68
C GLU A 319 11.72 7.18 -17.50
N SER A 320 12.54 7.31 -18.54
CA SER A 320 13.96 6.87 -18.55
C SER A 320 14.89 7.76 -17.70
N GLU A 321 14.35 8.44 -16.70
CA GLU A 321 15.05 9.50 -15.96
C GLU A 321 15.47 8.99 -14.58
N VAL A 322 16.78 9.06 -14.32
CA VAL A 322 17.34 9.04 -12.98
C VAL A 322 17.42 10.50 -12.55
N TYR A 323 16.70 10.88 -11.51
CA TYR A 323 16.81 12.23 -10.97
C TYR A 323 17.89 12.22 -9.88
N GLU A 324 18.98 12.94 -10.13
CA GLU A 324 19.93 13.28 -9.09
C GLU A 324 19.31 14.36 -8.21
N THR A 325 18.69 13.91 -7.12
CA THR A 325 18.44 14.78 -5.97
C THR A 325 19.76 14.93 -5.18
N ASP A 326 19.85 15.86 -4.23
CA ASP A 326 21.05 16.15 -3.42
C ASP A 326 21.99 14.93 -3.17
N LYS A 327 23.31 15.18 -3.09
CA LYS A 327 24.45 14.22 -3.22
C LYS A 327 24.35 12.80 -2.61
N ASN A 328 23.38 12.49 -1.76
CA ASN A 328 23.18 11.18 -1.11
C ASN A 328 21.80 10.52 -1.35
N ILE A 329 20.94 11.10 -2.19
CA ILE A 329 19.62 10.55 -2.54
C ILE A 329 19.52 10.40 -4.05
N MET A 330 19.22 9.18 -4.51
CA MET A 330 19.02 8.88 -5.93
C MET A 330 17.57 8.49 -6.18
N ALA A 331 16.95 9.05 -7.22
CA ALA A 331 15.58 8.73 -7.61
C ALA A 331 15.53 7.88 -8.89
N TYR A 332 14.67 6.87 -8.87
CA TYR A 332 14.54 5.87 -9.94
C TYR A 332 13.08 5.81 -10.40
N SER A 333 12.88 6.08 -11.69
CA SER A 333 11.61 5.82 -12.35
C SER A 333 11.60 4.39 -12.91
N VAL A 334 10.84 3.51 -12.25
CA VAL A 334 10.88 2.06 -12.53
C VAL A 334 9.61 1.54 -13.22
N GLY A 335 8.52 2.31 -13.25
CA GLY A 335 7.25 1.83 -13.82
C GLY A 335 6.79 0.56 -13.13
N LEU A 336 6.22 -0.38 -13.87
CA LEU A 336 5.91 -1.74 -13.41
C LEU A 336 6.92 -2.79 -13.93
N ASP A 337 8.20 -2.43 -14.05
CA ASP A 337 9.28 -3.36 -14.43
C ASP A 337 10.19 -3.65 -13.24
N GLU A 338 10.02 -4.85 -12.66
CA GLU A 338 10.81 -5.33 -11.51
C GLU A 338 12.32 -5.19 -11.76
N ARG A 339 12.82 -5.42 -12.98
CA ARG A 339 14.26 -5.38 -13.28
C ARG A 339 14.85 -3.97 -13.10
N LYS A 340 14.03 -2.92 -13.18
CA LYS A 340 14.47 -1.54 -12.96
C LYS A 340 14.66 -1.21 -11.47
N LEU A 341 14.21 -2.06 -10.55
CA LEU A 341 14.52 -1.97 -9.13
C LEU A 341 15.90 -2.56 -8.79
N GLN A 342 16.51 -3.35 -9.67
CA GLN A 342 17.81 -3.99 -9.43
C GLN A 342 18.92 -3.01 -9.03
N PRO A 343 19.12 -1.85 -9.70
CA PRO A 343 20.17 -0.89 -9.33
C PRO A 343 20.04 -0.32 -7.92
N ILE A 344 18.83 -0.37 -7.33
CA ILE A 344 18.57 0.09 -5.96
C ILE A 344 19.21 -0.87 -4.97
N ILE A 345 19.06 -2.18 -5.20
CA ILE A 345 19.59 -3.21 -4.30
C ILE A 345 21.04 -3.60 -4.61
N ASP A 346 21.56 -3.37 -5.81
CA ASP A 346 22.95 -3.66 -6.22
C ASP A 346 24.00 -3.11 -5.23
N LYS A 347 23.67 -2.02 -4.53
CA LYS A 347 24.53 -1.43 -3.50
C LYS A 347 24.71 -2.32 -2.27
N LEU A 348 23.74 -3.19 -1.97
CA LEU A 348 23.87 -4.23 -0.94
C LEU A 348 24.87 -5.32 -1.36
N PHE A 349 24.99 -5.59 -2.66
CA PHE A 349 25.93 -6.58 -3.23
C PHE A 349 27.37 -6.06 -3.32
N SER A 350 27.55 -4.73 -3.34
CA SER A 350 28.84 -4.11 -3.63
C SER A 350 29.84 -4.12 -2.46
N ASN A 351 29.41 -4.50 -1.25
CA ASN A 351 30.18 -4.37 -0.01
C ASN A 351 30.18 -5.63 0.90
N LEU A 352 29.81 -6.78 0.33
CA LEU A 352 30.02 -8.11 0.91
C LEU A 352 31.17 -8.79 0.16
#